data_AF-A0A508BLP8-F1
#
_entry.id   AF-A0A508BLP8-F1
#
_cell.length_a   1.000
_cell.length_b   1.000
_cell.length_c   1.000
_cell.angle_alpha   90.00
_cell.angle_beta   90.00
_cell.angle_gamma   90.00
#
_symmetry.space_group_name_H-M   'P 1'
#
loop_
_entity.id
_entity.type
_entity.pdbx_description
1 polymer ?
#
loop_
_entity_poly.entity_id
_entity_poly.type
_entity_poly.pdbx_seq_one_letter_code
_entity_poly.pdbx_strand_id
1 'polypeptide(L)'
;MTTAPTPESHRHGPAIPRWMLPSVRVRRRGDVITVEQRVPARVESMHTRSTFDSAHRGYVEHHDIPSFESGLRSPTGLALVKERLSIPASAASEQQVRQTVDHTIAAYDPGTAALSVQLSGGMLLRLLQTAASLGLAGIGLYLAISFHRSPSIAPPSDPFAGIQKVFTVLPSIFALVALAVAVTCARGAWALRTPRFVAEEQWGLLRQTLTQLAGQEPGSSRPLDIEAGLRRDLITHPNGGSLARGVTRDGRMGPPWPDAYDVDKRVRQGRRALVGMTVFASVFLLVGIVIFLLFIAAGQLTLIPLLLGVSVFGALLSHASKQCDRLLVSYPRMMPGGEEPRELSWEDVDAPSLPAWCDARRRERHWNLAAIVFLVEFVVAVLAIFASVMLNQTAFSAGSSSQDAHTHALIWNSVLALVAIAAALATVAIGRLWTRKKDSELRHQAGLV
;
A
#
# COMPACT_ATOMS: atom_id res chain seq x y z
N MET A 1 -52.06 2.30 9.01
CA MET A 1 -51.84 2.25 7.54
C MET A 1 -51.43 3.63 7.10
N THR A 2 -50.18 3.78 6.71
CA THR A 2 -49.61 5.04 6.22
C THR A 2 -48.68 4.64 5.07
N THR A 3 -49.20 4.72 3.85
CA THR A 3 -48.47 4.44 2.60
C THR A 3 -47.67 5.67 2.24
N ALA A 4 -46.40 5.73 2.65
CA ALA A 4 -45.44 6.62 2.02
C ALA A 4 -45.05 6.00 0.66
N PRO A 5 -45.09 6.75 -0.45
CA PRO A 5 -44.76 6.22 -1.76
C PRO A 5 -43.25 5.92 -1.84
N THR A 6 -42.92 4.73 -2.34
CA THR A 6 -41.58 4.35 -2.81
C THR A 6 -41.04 5.39 -3.79
N PRO A 7 -39.78 5.86 -3.67
CA PRO A 7 -39.24 6.89 -4.55
C PRO A 7 -39.20 6.41 -6.01
N GLU A 8 -39.81 7.18 -6.91
CA GLU A 8 -40.04 6.87 -8.34
C GLU A 8 -38.78 6.96 -9.24
N SER A 9 -37.57 7.15 -8.72
CA SER A 9 -36.41 7.55 -9.54
C SER A 9 -35.64 6.42 -10.25
N HIS A 10 -36.05 5.15 -10.18
CA HIS A 10 -35.25 4.02 -10.69
C HIS A 10 -36.03 3.03 -11.57
N ARG A 11 -36.87 3.51 -12.50
CA ARG A 11 -37.60 2.61 -13.42
C ARG A 11 -37.45 2.99 -14.90
N HIS A 12 -36.24 3.04 -15.42
CA HIS A 12 -36.01 3.28 -16.85
C HIS A 12 -34.96 2.29 -17.37
N GLY A 13 -35.38 1.14 -17.90
CA GLY A 13 -34.48 0.15 -18.56
C GLY A 13 -34.89 -1.32 -18.39
N PRO A 14 -34.08 -2.28 -18.89
CA PRO A 14 -34.33 -3.71 -18.70
C PRO A 14 -34.15 -4.15 -17.25
N ALA A 15 -34.77 -5.26 -16.86
CA ALA A 15 -34.59 -5.88 -15.55
C ALA A 15 -33.16 -6.43 -15.39
N ILE A 16 -32.60 -6.27 -14.18
CA ILE A 16 -31.24 -6.76 -13.90
C ILE A 16 -31.29 -8.26 -13.62
N PRO A 17 -30.59 -9.09 -14.40
CA PRO A 17 -30.66 -10.54 -14.24
C PRO A 17 -29.85 -11.02 -13.03
N ARG A 18 -30.30 -12.13 -12.42
CA ARG A 18 -29.70 -12.70 -11.20
C ARG A 18 -28.20 -13.03 -11.31
N TRP A 19 -27.70 -13.37 -12.51
CA TRP A 19 -26.28 -13.70 -12.70
C TRP A 19 -25.35 -12.48 -12.53
N MET A 20 -25.88 -11.25 -12.60
CA MET A 20 -25.13 -10.01 -12.33
C MET A 20 -25.04 -9.68 -10.83
N LEU A 21 -25.84 -10.35 -9.99
CA LEU A 21 -25.86 -10.09 -8.55
C LEU A 21 -24.60 -10.63 -7.84
N PRO A 22 -24.14 -9.97 -6.75
CA PRO A 22 -23.10 -10.51 -5.89
C PRO A 22 -23.51 -11.84 -5.25
N SER A 23 -22.55 -12.74 -5.09
CA SER A 23 -22.79 -14.00 -4.38
C SER A 23 -22.45 -13.84 -2.91
N VAL A 24 -23.32 -14.31 -2.01
CA VAL A 24 -23.11 -14.20 -0.57
C VAL A 24 -22.86 -15.58 0.02
N ARG A 25 -22.02 -15.67 1.05
CA ARG A 25 -21.77 -16.91 1.78
C ARG A 25 -21.77 -16.65 3.28
N VAL A 26 -22.51 -17.47 4.01
CA VAL A 26 -22.47 -17.48 5.48
C VAL A 26 -21.46 -18.53 5.94
N ARG A 27 -20.62 -18.17 6.91
CA ARG A 27 -19.63 -19.05 7.53
C ARG A 27 -19.50 -18.75 9.01
N ARG A 28 -19.45 -19.78 9.83
CA ARG A 28 -19.04 -19.66 11.23
C ARG A 28 -17.52 -19.84 11.39
N ARG A 29 -16.90 -18.97 12.18
CA ARG A 29 -15.49 -19.06 12.60
C ARG A 29 -15.42 -18.87 14.11
N GLY A 30 -15.39 -19.97 14.86
CA GLY A 30 -15.46 -19.95 16.31
C GLY A 30 -16.76 -19.31 16.80
N ASP A 31 -16.64 -18.25 17.59
CA ASP A 31 -17.76 -17.51 18.18
C ASP A 31 -18.26 -16.34 17.33
N VAL A 32 -17.82 -16.25 16.07
CA VAL A 32 -18.26 -15.21 15.13
C VAL A 32 -18.87 -15.87 13.90
N ILE A 33 -20.06 -15.42 13.51
CA ILE A 33 -20.69 -15.75 12.24
C ILE A 33 -20.35 -14.63 11.26
N THR A 34 -19.94 -15.01 10.05
CA THR A 34 -19.55 -14.10 8.98
C THR A 34 -20.42 -14.27 7.76
N VAL A 35 -20.80 -13.15 7.17
CA VAL A 35 -21.53 -13.07 5.92
C VAL A 35 -20.60 -12.41 4.91
N GLU A 36 -19.96 -13.23 4.07
CA GLU A 36 -19.03 -12.79 3.02
C GLU A 36 -19.86 -12.40 1.78
N GLN A 37 -19.85 -11.13 1.37
CA GLN A 37 -20.34 -10.72 0.04
C GLN A 37 -19.17 -10.82 -0.93
N ARG A 38 -19.32 -11.63 -1.98
CA ARG A 38 -18.32 -11.76 -3.03
C ARG A 38 -18.79 -11.00 -4.26
N VAL A 39 -18.22 -9.81 -4.42
CA VAL A 39 -18.28 -9.01 -5.64
C VAL A 39 -17.06 -9.41 -6.51
N PRO A 40 -17.27 -9.99 -7.70
CA PRO A 40 -16.16 -10.50 -8.52
C PRO A 40 -15.12 -9.44 -8.91
N ALA A 41 -15.56 -8.20 -9.10
CA ALA A 41 -14.74 -7.00 -9.14
C ALA A 41 -15.60 -5.79 -8.77
N ARG A 42 -15.21 -5.07 -7.71
CA ARG A 42 -15.53 -3.65 -7.63
C ARG A 42 -14.47 -2.97 -8.50
N VAL A 43 -14.84 -2.58 -9.71
CA VAL A 43 -14.09 -1.53 -10.40
C VAL A 43 -14.52 -0.27 -9.73
N GLU A 44 -13.71 0.25 -8.81
CA GLU A 44 -13.69 1.68 -8.55
C GLU A 44 -12.92 2.35 -9.69
N SER A 45 -13.31 3.57 -10.03
CA SER A 45 -12.97 4.24 -11.28
C SER A 45 -11.49 4.62 -11.26
N MET A 46 -10.80 4.48 -12.39
CA MET A 46 -9.62 5.32 -12.63
C MET A 46 -10.12 6.76 -12.71
N HIS A 47 -10.08 7.49 -11.60
CA HIS A 47 -10.21 8.95 -11.66
C HIS A 47 -8.84 9.48 -12.04
N THR A 48 -8.68 9.85 -13.31
CA THR A 48 -7.56 10.68 -13.74
C THR A 48 -7.88 12.10 -13.30
N ARG A 49 -7.42 12.51 -12.12
CA ARG A 49 -7.51 13.92 -11.72
C ARG A 49 -6.25 14.63 -12.19
N SER A 50 -6.37 15.46 -13.22
CA SER A 50 -5.34 16.43 -13.57
C SER A 50 -5.43 17.61 -12.60
N THR A 51 -4.51 17.67 -11.64
CA THR A 51 -4.35 18.90 -10.86
C THR A 51 -3.36 19.78 -11.59
N PHE A 52 -3.78 20.99 -11.94
CA PHE A 52 -2.89 22.00 -12.50
C PHE A 52 -2.10 22.61 -11.33
N ASP A 53 -0.82 22.23 -11.18
CA ASP A 53 0.06 22.92 -10.23
C ASP A 53 0.37 24.32 -10.78
N SER A 54 -0.24 25.35 -10.20
CA SER A 54 0.00 26.74 -10.56
C SER A 54 1.38 27.26 -10.14
N ALA A 55 2.18 26.49 -9.39
CA ALA A 55 3.48 26.92 -8.89
C ALA A 55 4.66 26.53 -9.80
N HIS A 56 4.53 25.50 -10.65
CA HIS A 56 5.61 25.04 -11.53
C HIS A 56 5.13 24.90 -12.97
N ARG A 57 5.62 25.78 -13.85
CA ARG A 57 5.39 25.68 -15.30
C ARG A 57 5.72 24.26 -15.79
N GLY A 58 4.70 23.53 -16.22
CA GLY A 58 4.82 22.58 -17.32
C GLY A 58 4.97 21.09 -16.98
N TYR A 59 4.49 20.61 -15.84
CA TYR A 59 4.36 19.17 -15.61
C TYR A 59 2.92 18.80 -15.23
N VAL A 60 2.24 18.08 -16.12
CA VAL A 60 0.97 17.40 -15.82
C VAL A 60 1.33 16.05 -15.23
N GLU A 61 1.30 15.95 -13.90
CA GLU A 61 1.56 14.69 -13.21
C GLU A 61 0.34 13.78 -13.38
N HIS A 62 0.49 12.72 -14.19
CA HIS A 62 -0.53 11.72 -14.42
C HIS A 62 -0.42 10.66 -13.32
N HIS A 63 -1.29 10.74 -12.33
CA HIS A 63 -1.43 9.68 -11.34
C HIS A 63 -2.54 8.73 -11.75
N ASP A 64 -2.15 7.54 -12.21
CA ASP A 64 -3.05 6.38 -12.21
C ASP A 64 -3.05 5.78 -10.81
N ILE A 65 -4.17 5.89 -10.10
CA ILE A 65 -4.33 5.33 -8.76
C ILE A 65 -4.94 3.92 -8.89
N PRO A 66 -4.20 2.84 -8.60
CA PRO A 66 -4.74 1.49 -8.67
C PRO A 66 -5.41 1.12 -7.33
N SER A 67 -6.70 1.43 -7.17
CA SER A 67 -7.54 0.83 -6.12
C SER A 67 -8.21 -0.45 -6.65
N PHE A 68 -7.49 -1.57 -6.63
CA PHE A 68 -8.06 -2.85 -7.03
C PHE A 68 -8.81 -3.50 -5.87
N GLU A 69 -10.13 -3.70 -6.03
CA GLU A 69 -10.91 -4.67 -5.23
C GLU A 69 -11.25 -5.96 -6.00
N SER A 70 -10.76 -6.10 -7.24
CA SER A 70 -11.04 -7.28 -8.05
C SER A 70 -10.06 -8.42 -7.74
N GLY A 71 -10.58 -9.65 -7.67
CA GLY A 71 -9.78 -10.89 -7.56
C GLY A 71 -8.94 -11.23 -8.79
N LEU A 72 -8.64 -10.25 -9.64
CA LEU A 72 -7.66 -10.34 -10.72
C LEU A 72 -6.37 -9.64 -10.26
N ARG A 73 -5.39 -10.47 -9.90
CA ARG A 73 -3.98 -10.19 -9.60
C ARG A 73 -3.55 -8.73 -9.87
N SER A 74 -3.60 -7.89 -8.83
CA SER A 74 -2.91 -6.60 -8.82
C SER A 74 -1.38 -6.84 -8.73
N PRO A 75 -0.53 -6.06 -9.43
CA PRO A 75 0.92 -6.10 -9.27
C PRO A 75 1.38 -5.56 -7.90
N THR A 76 0.56 -4.75 -7.24
CA THR A 76 0.81 -4.22 -5.90
C THR A 76 0.14 -5.13 -4.87
N GLY A 77 0.93 -5.97 -4.22
CA GLY A 77 0.50 -7.06 -3.34
C GLY A 77 -0.18 -6.67 -2.03
N LEU A 78 -1.23 -5.85 -2.06
CA LEU A 78 -2.14 -5.68 -0.93
C LEU A 78 -3.13 -6.84 -0.93
N ALA A 79 -3.07 -7.67 0.12
CA ALA A 79 -4.01 -8.77 0.31
C ALA A 79 -5.41 -8.20 0.57
N LEU A 80 -6.25 -8.25 -0.45
CA LEU A 80 -7.64 -7.83 -0.41
C LEU A 80 -8.40 -8.51 0.74
N VAL A 81 -8.88 -7.72 1.70
CA VAL A 81 -9.76 -8.20 2.76
C VAL A 81 -11.13 -8.43 2.15
N LYS A 82 -11.60 -9.68 2.14
CA LYS A 82 -12.95 -10.02 1.67
C LYS A 82 -13.99 -9.18 2.41
N GLU A 83 -14.92 -8.59 1.68
CA GLU A 83 -16.07 -7.88 2.24
C GLU A 83 -16.91 -8.85 3.08
N ARG A 84 -16.93 -8.62 4.39
CA ARG A 84 -17.69 -9.43 5.34
C ARG A 84 -18.37 -8.56 6.38
N LEU A 85 -19.58 -8.99 6.73
CA LEU A 85 -20.29 -8.57 7.93
C LEU A 85 -20.10 -9.66 8.98
N SER A 86 -19.94 -9.27 10.24
CA SER A 86 -19.65 -10.17 11.36
C SER A 86 -20.60 -9.94 12.51
N ILE A 87 -21.05 -11.04 13.11
CA ILE A 87 -22.02 -11.06 14.22
C ILE A 87 -21.52 -12.07 15.24
N PRO A 88 -21.61 -11.79 16.55
CA PRO A 88 -21.27 -12.80 17.54
C PRO A 88 -22.29 -13.94 17.49
N ALA A 89 -21.80 -15.17 17.56
CA ALA A 89 -22.62 -16.38 17.58
C ALA A 89 -23.55 -16.46 18.82
N SER A 90 -23.29 -15.63 19.84
CA SER A 90 -24.19 -15.46 20.99
C SER A 90 -25.47 -14.69 20.65
N ALA A 91 -25.46 -13.84 19.61
CA ALA A 91 -26.61 -13.01 19.25
C ALA A 91 -27.58 -13.71 18.29
N ALA A 92 -27.09 -14.58 17.43
CA ALA A 92 -27.93 -15.37 16.53
C ALA A 92 -27.24 -16.68 16.14
N SER A 93 -28.03 -17.73 15.88
CA SER A 93 -27.50 -19.00 15.41
C SER A 93 -27.11 -18.96 13.93
N GLU A 94 -26.14 -19.77 13.53
CA GLU A 94 -25.69 -19.84 12.12
C GLU A 94 -26.81 -20.25 11.16
N GLN A 95 -27.68 -21.18 11.59
CA GLN A 95 -28.83 -21.62 10.79
C GLN A 95 -29.83 -20.48 10.58
N GLN A 96 -30.12 -19.71 11.62
CA GLN A 96 -31.02 -18.56 11.54
C GLN A 96 -30.43 -17.47 10.63
N VAL A 97 -29.15 -17.13 10.80
CA VAL A 97 -28.46 -16.17 9.92
C VAL A 97 -28.50 -16.64 8.46
N ARG A 98 -28.22 -17.93 8.21
CA ARG A 98 -28.24 -18.49 6.86
C ARG A 98 -29.62 -18.44 6.23
N GLN A 99 -30.66 -18.86 6.96
CA GLN A 99 -32.04 -18.82 6.48
C GLN A 99 -32.48 -17.39 6.16
N THR A 100 -32.20 -16.44 7.06
CA THR A 100 -32.58 -15.04 6.85
C THR A 100 -31.80 -14.41 5.69
N VAL A 101 -30.49 -14.66 5.58
CA VAL A 101 -29.68 -14.18 4.45
C VAL A 101 -30.16 -14.78 3.13
N ASP A 102 -30.40 -16.10 3.08
CA ASP A 102 -30.90 -16.77 1.88
C ASP A 102 -32.28 -16.23 1.48
N HIS A 103 -33.17 -15.97 2.45
CA HIS A 103 -34.47 -15.36 2.21
C HIS A 103 -34.36 -13.92 1.70
N THR A 104 -33.55 -13.08 2.34
CA THR A 104 -33.31 -11.69 1.91
C THR A 104 -32.74 -11.62 0.50
N ILE A 105 -31.79 -12.50 0.16
CA ILE A 105 -31.21 -12.53 -1.20
C ILE A 105 -32.24 -13.05 -2.21
N ALA A 106 -33.05 -14.04 -1.84
CA ALA A 106 -34.09 -14.56 -2.72
C ALA A 106 -35.20 -13.53 -3.01
N ALA A 107 -35.51 -12.68 -2.02
CA ALA A 107 -36.51 -11.61 -2.10
C ALA A 107 -35.95 -10.29 -2.66
N TYR A 108 -34.62 -10.12 -2.73
CA TYR A 108 -34.00 -8.93 -3.29
C TYR A 108 -34.27 -8.83 -4.79
N ASP A 109 -35.05 -7.81 -5.16
CA ASP A 109 -35.27 -7.41 -6.54
C ASP A 109 -34.58 -6.06 -6.78
N PRO A 110 -33.48 -6.02 -7.56
CA PRO A 110 -32.77 -4.79 -7.89
C PRO A 110 -33.56 -3.90 -8.88
N GLY A 111 -34.72 -4.35 -9.38
CA GLY A 111 -35.58 -3.58 -10.28
C GLY A 111 -35.01 -3.44 -11.70
N THR A 112 -35.26 -2.26 -12.30
CA THR A 112 -34.83 -1.95 -13.67
C THR A 112 -33.85 -0.78 -13.68
N ALA A 113 -32.86 -0.82 -14.59
CA ALA A 113 -31.89 0.25 -14.72
C ALA A 113 -31.48 0.42 -16.18
N ALA A 114 -31.08 1.63 -16.57
CA ALA A 114 -30.59 1.88 -17.92
C ALA A 114 -29.34 1.05 -18.20
N LEU A 115 -29.16 0.59 -19.45
CA LEU A 115 -27.99 -0.22 -19.84
C LEU A 115 -26.66 0.48 -19.56
N SER A 116 -26.62 1.82 -19.64
CA SER A 116 -25.43 2.64 -19.29
C SER A 116 -25.07 2.59 -17.81
N VAL A 117 -26.02 2.28 -16.94
CA VAL A 117 -25.83 2.13 -15.48
C VAL A 117 -25.58 0.66 -15.12
N GLN A 118 -26.20 -0.28 -15.87
CA GLN A 118 -25.99 -1.71 -15.69
C GLN A 118 -24.61 -2.18 -16.18
N LEU A 119 -24.12 -1.64 -17.30
CA LEU A 119 -22.83 -1.98 -17.87
C LEU A 119 -21.80 -0.92 -17.48
N SER A 120 -20.84 -1.28 -16.64
CA SER A 120 -19.70 -0.38 -16.39
C SER A 120 -18.94 -0.12 -17.70
N GLY A 121 -18.39 1.08 -17.88
CA GLY A 121 -17.58 1.41 -19.07
C GLY A 121 -16.42 0.42 -19.26
N GLY A 122 -15.82 -0.04 -18.16
CA GLY A 122 -14.80 -1.10 -18.17
C GLY A 122 -15.34 -2.45 -18.65
N MET A 123 -16.54 -2.87 -18.23
CA MET A 123 -17.17 -4.11 -18.71
C MET A 123 -17.45 -4.02 -20.21
N LEU A 124 -18.02 -2.90 -20.67
CA LEU A 124 -18.31 -2.66 -22.08
C LEU A 124 -17.04 -2.72 -22.93
N LEU A 125 -15.97 -2.04 -22.50
CA LEU A 125 -14.68 -2.07 -23.18
C LEU A 125 -14.12 -3.50 -23.26
N ARG A 126 -14.16 -4.26 -22.16
CA ARG A 126 -13.70 -5.65 -22.12
C ARG A 126 -14.54 -6.57 -23.02
N LEU A 127 -15.84 -6.35 -23.11
CA LEU A 127 -16.72 -7.07 -24.04
C LEU A 127 -16.40 -6.75 -25.49
N LEU A 128 -16.19 -5.47 -25.82
CA LEU A 128 -15.78 -5.05 -27.17
C LEU A 128 -14.41 -5.65 -27.55
N GLN A 129 -13.44 -5.64 -26.62
CA GLN A 129 -12.15 -6.29 -26.81
C GLN A 129 -12.28 -7.81 -26.99
N THR A 130 -13.19 -8.45 -26.25
CA THR A 130 -13.49 -9.88 -26.40
C THR A 130 -14.07 -10.17 -27.78
N ALA A 131 -15.04 -9.38 -28.24
CA ALA A 131 -15.63 -9.54 -29.57
C ALA A 131 -14.61 -9.31 -30.69
N ALA A 132 -13.79 -8.25 -30.59
CA ALA A 132 -12.74 -7.96 -31.55
C ALA A 132 -11.67 -9.07 -31.61
N SER A 133 -11.23 -9.56 -30.45
CA SER A 133 -10.23 -10.64 -30.36
C SER A 133 -10.77 -11.99 -30.85
N LEU A 134 -12.05 -12.29 -30.61
CA LEU A 134 -12.72 -13.45 -31.24
C LEU A 134 -12.78 -13.31 -32.76
N GLY A 135 -13.09 -12.12 -33.28
CA GLY A 135 -13.05 -11.84 -34.71
C GLY A 135 -11.66 -12.08 -35.32
N LEU A 136 -10.62 -11.56 -34.67
CA LEU A 136 -9.22 -11.78 -35.09
C LEU A 136 -8.82 -13.26 -35.02
N ALA A 137 -9.25 -13.99 -33.99
CA ALA A 137 -9.02 -15.43 -33.89
C ALA A 137 -9.69 -16.19 -35.04
N GLY A 138 -10.93 -15.82 -35.39
CA GLY A 138 -11.64 -16.37 -36.54
C GLY A 138 -10.92 -16.10 -37.87
N ILE A 139 -10.40 -14.89 -38.08
CA ILE A 139 -9.61 -14.54 -39.27
C ILE A 139 -8.32 -15.37 -39.33
N GLY A 140 -7.59 -15.47 -38.22
CA GLY A 140 -6.37 -16.29 -38.13
C GLY A 140 -6.62 -17.76 -38.44
N LEU A 141 -7.72 -18.32 -37.91
CA LEU A 141 -8.12 -19.70 -38.17
C LEU A 141 -8.57 -19.91 -39.63
N TYR A 142 -9.34 -18.98 -40.19
CA TYR A 142 -9.74 -19.00 -41.60
C TYR A 142 -8.53 -19.00 -42.54
N LEU A 143 -7.54 -18.13 -42.26
CA LEU A 143 -6.29 -18.07 -43.02
C LEU A 143 -5.50 -19.38 -42.88
N ALA A 144 -5.35 -19.91 -41.66
CA ALA A 144 -4.67 -21.19 -41.42
C ALA A 144 -5.31 -22.34 -42.21
N ILE A 145 -6.64 -22.43 -42.19
CA ILE A 145 -7.40 -23.46 -42.93
C ILE A 145 -7.26 -23.24 -44.44
N SER A 146 -7.30 -22.00 -44.91
CA SER A 146 -7.16 -21.67 -46.34
C SER A 146 -5.79 -22.09 -46.87
N PHE A 147 -4.70 -21.74 -46.16
CA PHE A 147 -3.34 -22.14 -46.53
C PHE A 147 -3.12 -23.66 -46.42
N HIS A 148 -3.84 -24.33 -45.52
CA HIS A 148 -3.79 -25.79 -45.39
C HIS A 148 -4.55 -26.50 -46.53
N ARG A 149 -5.65 -25.91 -47.01
CA ARG A 149 -6.47 -26.46 -48.11
C ARG A 149 -5.97 -26.10 -49.51
N SER A 150 -5.10 -25.10 -49.65
CA SER A 150 -4.47 -24.78 -50.93
C SER A 150 -3.60 -25.97 -51.40
N PRO A 151 -3.86 -26.54 -52.59
CA PRO A 151 -3.09 -27.67 -53.10
C PRO A 151 -1.62 -27.28 -53.25
N SER A 152 -0.71 -28.18 -52.86
CA SER A 152 0.73 -28.02 -53.02
C SER A 152 1.07 -27.70 -54.47
N ILE A 153 1.59 -26.50 -54.75
CA ILE A 153 2.12 -26.15 -56.07
C ILE A 153 3.58 -26.64 -56.23
N ALA A 154 4.23 -27.07 -55.13
CA ALA A 154 5.65 -27.45 -55.15
C ALA A 154 5.87 -28.98 -55.08
N PRO A 155 6.79 -29.55 -55.89
CA PRO A 155 7.21 -30.95 -55.80
C PRO A 155 7.96 -31.24 -54.47
N PRO A 156 7.97 -32.50 -54.00
CA PRO A 156 8.39 -32.89 -52.64
C PRO A 156 9.87 -32.63 -52.27
N SER A 157 10.70 -32.14 -53.19
CA SER A 157 12.12 -31.84 -53.00
C SER A 157 12.44 -30.34 -52.94
N ASP A 158 11.43 -29.46 -52.86
CA ASP A 158 11.62 -28.01 -52.95
C ASP A 158 11.83 -27.35 -51.56
N PRO A 159 12.90 -26.56 -51.33
CA PRO A 159 13.11 -25.77 -50.11
C PRO A 159 11.95 -24.83 -49.74
N PHE A 160 11.04 -24.51 -50.66
CA PHE A 160 9.83 -23.73 -50.41
C PHE A 160 8.70 -24.50 -49.69
N ALA A 161 8.77 -25.83 -49.57
CA ALA A 161 7.79 -26.62 -48.80
C ALA A 161 7.80 -26.25 -47.29
N GLY A 162 8.93 -25.78 -46.77
CA GLY A 162 9.04 -25.25 -45.40
C GLY A 162 8.32 -23.91 -45.21
N ILE A 163 8.27 -23.08 -46.25
CA ILE A 163 7.63 -21.76 -46.22
C ILE A 163 6.09 -21.91 -46.12
N GLN A 164 5.49 -22.90 -46.78
CA GLN A 164 4.06 -23.20 -46.64
C GLN A 164 3.68 -23.69 -45.23
N LYS A 165 4.59 -24.40 -44.53
CA LYS A 165 4.42 -24.73 -43.10
C LYS A 165 4.48 -23.47 -42.21
N VAL A 166 5.35 -22.51 -42.52
CA VAL A 166 5.40 -21.23 -41.79
C VAL A 166 4.10 -20.43 -42.00
N PHE A 167 3.56 -20.41 -43.23
CA PHE A 167 2.29 -19.72 -43.55
C PHE A 167 1.04 -20.37 -42.96
N THR A 168 1.10 -21.62 -42.48
CA THR A 168 0.00 -22.26 -41.72
C THR A 168 0.20 -22.12 -40.21
N VAL A 169 1.45 -22.22 -39.73
CA VAL A 169 1.79 -22.12 -38.31
C VAL A 169 1.62 -20.69 -37.78
N LEU A 170 2.04 -19.67 -38.52
CA LEU A 170 1.98 -18.28 -38.06
C LEU A 170 0.52 -17.79 -37.85
N PRO A 171 -0.44 -18.01 -38.77
CA PRO A 171 -1.84 -17.68 -38.52
C PRO A 171 -2.47 -18.51 -37.40
N SER A 172 -2.02 -19.76 -37.21
CA SER A 172 -2.48 -20.61 -36.09
C SER A 172 -2.02 -20.07 -34.73
N ILE A 173 -0.76 -19.65 -34.63
CA ILE A 173 -0.23 -18.99 -33.42
C ILE A 173 -0.97 -17.68 -33.16
N PHE A 174 -1.19 -16.87 -34.20
CA PHE A 174 -1.97 -15.63 -34.10
C PHE A 174 -3.38 -15.90 -33.57
N ALA A 175 -4.07 -16.92 -34.09
CA ALA A 175 -5.40 -17.31 -33.64
C ALA A 175 -5.40 -17.74 -32.16
N LEU A 176 -4.40 -18.50 -31.72
CA LEU A 176 -4.24 -18.90 -30.32
C LEU A 176 -4.01 -17.71 -29.39
N VAL A 177 -3.15 -16.77 -29.79
CA VAL A 177 -2.90 -15.54 -29.01
C VAL A 177 -4.18 -14.69 -28.92
N ALA A 178 -4.88 -14.50 -30.04
CA ALA A 178 -6.14 -13.76 -30.07
C ALA A 178 -7.22 -14.45 -29.19
N LEU A 179 -7.29 -15.78 -29.19
CA LEU A 179 -8.18 -16.54 -28.31
C LEU A 179 -7.82 -16.38 -26.83
N ALA A 180 -6.52 -16.39 -26.48
CA ALA A 180 -6.08 -16.15 -25.11
C ALA A 180 -6.43 -14.73 -24.63
N VAL A 181 -6.29 -13.72 -25.50
CA VAL A 181 -6.75 -12.36 -25.25
C VAL A 181 -8.27 -12.33 -25.08
N ALA A 182 -9.03 -13.03 -25.92
CA ALA A 182 -10.48 -13.12 -25.78
C ALA A 182 -10.90 -13.71 -24.44
N VAL A 183 -10.28 -14.83 -24.03
CA VAL A 183 -10.57 -15.47 -22.74
C VAL A 183 -10.23 -14.56 -21.57
N THR A 184 -9.09 -13.87 -21.60
CA THR A 184 -8.69 -12.95 -20.52
C THR A 184 -9.62 -11.73 -20.44
N CYS A 185 -10.00 -11.14 -21.58
CA CYS A 185 -10.98 -10.05 -21.64
C CYS A 185 -12.37 -10.50 -21.20
N ALA A 186 -12.82 -11.70 -21.58
CA ALA A 186 -14.10 -12.26 -21.16
C ALA A 186 -14.13 -12.52 -19.65
N ARG A 187 -13.05 -13.06 -19.08
CA ARG A 187 -12.89 -13.20 -17.62
C ARG A 187 -12.87 -11.85 -16.93
N GLY A 188 -12.24 -10.85 -17.54
CA GLY A 188 -12.28 -9.46 -17.10
C GLY A 188 -13.72 -8.93 -17.06
N ALA A 189 -14.45 -9.01 -18.17
CA ALA A 189 -15.84 -8.58 -18.26
C ALA A 189 -16.74 -9.29 -17.25
N TRP A 190 -16.56 -10.61 -17.07
CA TRP A 190 -17.28 -11.40 -16.06
C TRP A 190 -16.99 -10.96 -14.62
N ALA A 191 -15.78 -10.47 -14.36
CA ALA A 191 -15.44 -9.90 -13.07
C ALA A 191 -16.19 -8.57 -12.87
N LEU A 192 -16.35 -7.77 -13.92
CA LEU A 192 -17.01 -6.45 -13.90
C LEU A 192 -18.53 -6.49 -14.04
N ARG A 193 -19.13 -7.69 -14.00
CA ARG A 193 -20.55 -7.91 -14.32
C ARG A 193 -21.54 -7.30 -13.33
N THR A 194 -21.08 -6.99 -12.13
CA THR A 194 -21.95 -6.52 -11.04
C THR A 194 -21.94 -4.99 -11.04
N PRO A 195 -23.10 -4.33 -11.22
CA PRO A 195 -23.19 -2.87 -11.09
C PRO A 195 -22.88 -2.44 -9.65
N ARG A 196 -22.22 -1.28 -9.48
CA ARG A 196 -21.81 -0.80 -8.14
C ARG A 196 -23.00 -0.59 -7.21
N PHE A 197 -24.06 0.06 -7.68
CA PHE A 197 -25.24 0.36 -6.87
C PHE A 197 -25.92 -0.92 -6.35
N VAL A 198 -26.00 -1.98 -7.17
CA VAL A 198 -26.54 -3.28 -6.77
C VAL A 198 -25.72 -3.90 -5.64
N ALA A 199 -24.39 -3.80 -5.72
CA ALA A 199 -23.51 -4.30 -4.66
C ALA A 199 -23.70 -3.51 -3.36
N GLU A 200 -23.85 -2.19 -3.43
CA GLU A 200 -24.08 -1.32 -2.27
C GLU A 200 -25.47 -1.51 -1.64
N GLU A 201 -26.51 -1.59 -2.44
CA GLU A 201 -27.88 -1.85 -1.98
C GLU A 201 -27.96 -3.20 -1.30
N GLN A 202 -27.45 -4.27 -1.92
CA GLN A 202 -27.43 -5.59 -1.31
C GLN A 202 -26.61 -5.59 -0.01
N TRP A 203 -25.50 -4.86 0.04
CA TRP A 203 -24.70 -4.70 1.27
C TRP A 203 -25.47 -4.00 2.39
N GLY A 204 -26.16 -2.90 2.07
CA GLY A 204 -27.04 -2.17 2.99
C GLY A 204 -28.21 -3.02 3.49
N LEU A 205 -28.84 -3.79 2.60
CA LEU A 205 -29.92 -4.72 2.94
C LEU A 205 -29.44 -5.85 3.85
N LEU A 206 -28.30 -6.46 3.54
CA LEU A 206 -27.69 -7.48 4.40
C LEU A 206 -27.41 -6.89 5.79
N ARG A 207 -26.82 -5.70 5.85
CA ARG A 207 -26.56 -5.01 7.12
C ARG A 207 -27.84 -4.80 7.91
N GLN A 208 -28.87 -4.21 7.32
CA GLN A 208 -30.15 -3.95 7.98
C GLN A 208 -30.79 -5.24 8.51
N THR A 209 -30.81 -6.29 7.68
CA THR A 209 -31.32 -7.61 8.04
C THR A 209 -30.56 -8.19 9.23
N LEU A 210 -29.23 -8.12 9.20
CA LEU A 210 -28.39 -8.63 10.26
C LEU A 210 -28.52 -7.82 11.56
N THR A 211 -28.68 -6.49 11.46
CA THR A 211 -28.96 -5.64 12.62
C THR A 211 -30.29 -6.01 13.28
N GLN A 212 -31.34 -6.25 12.49
CA GLN A 212 -32.64 -6.68 13.01
C GLN A 212 -32.57 -8.06 13.66
N LEU A 213 -31.81 -8.98 13.06
CA LEU A 213 -31.67 -10.35 13.55
C LEU A 213 -30.84 -10.44 14.84
N ALA A 214 -29.73 -9.70 14.92
CA ALA A 214 -28.79 -9.76 16.04
C ALA A 214 -29.13 -8.75 17.16
N GLY A 215 -30.07 -7.83 16.93
CA GLY A 215 -30.42 -6.74 17.85
C GLY A 215 -29.29 -5.71 18.06
N GLN A 216 -28.23 -5.77 17.25
CA GLN A 216 -27.06 -4.91 17.33
C GLN A 216 -26.43 -4.75 15.94
N GLU A 217 -25.68 -3.67 15.75
CA GLU A 217 -25.01 -3.41 14.48
C GLU A 217 -23.92 -4.47 14.18
N PRO A 218 -23.92 -5.11 12.99
CA PRO A 218 -22.90 -6.07 12.59
C PRO A 218 -21.56 -5.39 12.32
N GLY A 219 -20.46 -6.05 12.65
CA GLY A 219 -19.11 -5.54 12.37
C GLY A 219 -18.77 -5.63 10.88
N SER A 220 -18.30 -4.54 10.28
CA SER A 220 -17.92 -4.45 8.86
C SER A 220 -16.41 -4.51 8.67
N SER A 221 -15.98 -5.21 7.61
CA SER A 221 -14.58 -5.24 7.18
C SER A 221 -14.23 -4.17 6.14
N ARG A 222 -15.20 -3.36 5.69
CA ARG A 222 -14.97 -2.35 4.66
C ARG A 222 -14.34 -1.08 5.26
N PRO A 223 -13.25 -0.54 4.68
CA PRO A 223 -12.64 0.70 5.16
C PRO A 223 -13.62 1.88 5.18
N LEU A 224 -14.47 2.03 4.16
CA LEU A 224 -15.46 3.11 4.09
C LEU A 224 -16.50 3.03 5.23
N ASP A 225 -16.92 1.83 5.60
CA ASP A 225 -17.86 1.61 6.70
C ASP A 225 -17.20 1.98 8.05
N ILE A 226 -15.92 1.62 8.20
CA ILE A 226 -15.09 1.93 9.38
C ILE A 226 -14.89 3.46 9.49
N GLU A 227 -14.60 4.13 8.38
CA GLU A 227 -14.51 5.60 8.29
C GLU A 227 -15.84 6.29 8.59
N ALA A 228 -16.96 5.70 8.21
CA ALA A 228 -18.29 6.19 8.55
C ALA A 228 -18.63 6.01 10.05
N GLY A 229 -17.77 5.35 10.83
CA GLY A 229 -17.94 5.12 12.26
C GLY A 229 -18.71 3.85 12.60
N LEU A 230 -18.98 2.99 11.61
CA LEU A 230 -19.66 1.72 11.82
C LEU A 230 -18.77 0.74 12.60
N ARG A 231 -19.40 -0.26 13.21
CA ARG A 231 -18.68 -1.26 14.01
C ARG A 231 -17.64 -2.00 13.15
N ARG A 232 -16.45 -2.20 13.70
CA ARG A 232 -15.37 -2.95 13.02
C ARG A 232 -15.65 -4.45 13.01
N ASP A 233 -15.13 -5.13 12.00
CA ASP A 233 -15.27 -6.59 11.85
C ASP A 233 -14.66 -7.35 13.03
N LEU A 234 -15.45 -8.28 13.59
CA LEU A 234 -15.15 -9.06 14.79
C LEU A 234 -14.10 -10.15 14.56
N ILE A 235 -13.83 -10.57 13.32
CA ILE A 235 -12.70 -11.48 13.05
C ILE A 235 -11.38 -10.75 13.21
N THR A 236 -11.27 -9.53 12.68
CA THR A 236 -10.05 -8.72 12.80
C THR A 236 -9.95 -8.00 14.13
N HIS A 237 -11.09 -7.59 14.69
CA HIS A 237 -11.19 -6.81 15.93
C HIS A 237 -12.23 -7.48 16.85
N PRO A 238 -11.85 -8.52 17.62
CA PRO A 238 -12.80 -9.31 18.42
C PRO A 238 -13.55 -8.48 19.49
N ASN A 239 -12.92 -7.40 19.98
CA ASN A 239 -13.54 -6.43 20.89
C ASN A 239 -13.93 -5.12 20.16
N GLY A 240 -14.01 -5.14 18.83
CA GLY A 240 -14.20 -3.97 17.99
C GLY A 240 -15.56 -3.32 18.22
N GLY A 241 -15.56 -2.19 18.93
CA GLY A 241 -16.68 -1.26 18.98
C GLY A 241 -16.79 -0.43 17.69
N SER A 242 -17.77 0.47 17.64
CA SER A 242 -17.75 1.57 16.68
C SER A 242 -16.52 2.45 16.95
N LEU A 243 -15.93 2.99 15.88
CA LEU A 243 -14.91 4.03 16.01
C LEU A 243 -15.59 5.32 16.46
N ALA A 244 -15.48 5.64 17.74
CA ALA A 244 -15.81 6.96 18.24
C ALA A 244 -14.77 7.95 17.69
N ARG A 245 -15.12 8.68 16.63
CA ARG A 245 -14.31 9.79 16.12
C ARG A 245 -14.55 11.02 16.99
N GLY A 246 -13.48 11.59 17.51
CA GLY A 246 -13.55 12.87 18.23
C GLY A 246 -13.88 14.02 17.28
N VAL A 247 -14.22 15.17 17.85
CA VAL A 247 -14.50 16.39 17.09
C VAL A 247 -13.25 17.26 17.06
N THR A 248 -12.88 17.76 15.88
CA THR A 248 -11.81 18.75 15.68
C THR A 248 -12.22 20.10 16.28
N ARG A 249 -11.26 21.01 16.40
CA ARG A 249 -11.52 22.34 16.98
C ARG A 249 -12.56 23.15 16.18
N ASP A 250 -12.64 22.93 14.87
CA ASP A 250 -13.59 23.58 13.95
C ASP A 250 -14.93 22.82 13.81
N GLY A 251 -15.18 21.81 14.65
CA GLY A 251 -16.44 21.07 14.68
C GLY A 251 -16.55 19.95 13.63
N ARG A 252 -15.49 19.70 12.86
CA ARG A 252 -15.42 18.57 11.91
C ARG A 252 -15.16 17.25 12.64
N MET A 253 -15.45 16.15 11.96
CA MET A 253 -15.11 14.83 12.48
C MET A 253 -13.61 14.59 12.31
N GLY A 254 -12.94 14.29 13.42
CA GLY A 254 -11.53 13.93 13.41
C GLY A 254 -11.30 12.57 12.78
N PRO A 255 -10.02 12.18 12.61
CA PRO A 255 -9.67 10.97 11.88
C PRO A 255 -10.01 9.67 12.63
N PRO A 256 -10.14 8.53 11.91
CA PRO A 256 -10.26 7.22 12.53
C PRO A 256 -8.91 6.74 13.07
N TRP A 257 -8.68 6.89 14.37
CA TRP A 257 -7.43 6.42 14.98
C TRP A 257 -7.30 4.89 14.94
N PRO A 258 -6.07 4.35 14.75
CA PRO A 258 -5.78 2.94 14.96
C PRO A 258 -6.15 2.50 16.38
N ASP A 259 -6.77 1.32 16.51
CA ASP A 259 -7.06 0.78 17.83
C ASP A 259 -5.85 0.05 18.43
N ALA A 260 -5.99 -0.43 19.68
CA ALA A 260 -4.92 -1.14 20.36
C ALA A 260 -4.45 -2.39 19.57
N TYR A 261 -5.35 -3.08 18.87
CA TYR A 261 -5.03 -4.25 18.09
C TYR A 261 -4.23 -3.90 16.83
N ASP A 262 -4.63 -2.85 16.10
CA ASP A 262 -3.91 -2.31 14.95
C ASP A 262 -2.50 -1.86 15.34
N VAL A 263 -2.41 -1.14 16.47
CA VAL A 263 -1.14 -0.69 17.03
C VAL A 263 -0.27 -1.89 17.37
N ASP A 264 -0.78 -2.89 18.10
CA ASP A 264 -0.01 -4.06 18.48
C ASP A 264 0.41 -4.90 17.27
N LYS A 265 -0.45 -5.03 16.26
CA LYS A 265 -0.13 -5.71 15.00
C LYS A 265 0.98 -4.99 14.25
N ARG A 266 0.87 -3.67 14.08
CA ARG A 266 1.89 -2.85 13.40
C ARG A 266 3.20 -2.82 14.18
N VAL A 267 3.16 -2.71 15.51
CA VAL A 267 4.35 -2.80 16.37
C VAL A 267 5.00 -4.17 16.27
N ARG A 268 4.24 -5.27 16.26
CA ARG A 268 4.80 -6.62 16.06
C ARG A 268 5.45 -6.77 14.68
N GLN A 269 4.81 -6.26 13.63
CA GLN A 269 5.37 -6.29 12.28
C GLN A 269 6.64 -5.42 12.19
N GLY A 270 6.60 -4.22 12.75
CA GLY A 270 7.75 -3.34 12.91
C GLY A 270 8.88 -4.05 13.63
N ARG A 271 8.62 -4.68 14.79
CA ARG A 271 9.63 -5.41 15.57
C ARG A 271 10.28 -6.54 14.76
N ARG A 272 9.51 -7.27 13.95
CA ARG A 272 10.08 -8.30 13.06
C ARG A 272 11.00 -7.67 12.00
N ALA A 273 10.58 -6.55 11.40
CA ALA A 273 11.41 -5.80 10.46
C ALA A 273 12.67 -5.23 11.16
N LEU A 274 12.55 -4.76 12.40
CA LEU A 274 13.66 -4.29 13.23
C LEU A 274 14.65 -5.40 13.53
N VAL A 275 14.19 -6.62 13.87
CA VAL A 275 15.07 -7.78 14.05
C VAL A 275 15.81 -8.11 12.74
N GLY A 276 15.10 -8.14 11.60
CA GLY A 276 15.76 -8.36 10.31
C GLY A 276 16.78 -7.26 9.97
N MET A 277 16.41 -5.99 10.19
CA MET A 277 17.25 -4.84 9.90
C MET A 277 18.44 -4.72 10.86
N THR A 278 18.29 -5.09 12.13
CA THR A 278 19.40 -5.11 13.10
C THR A 278 20.42 -6.17 12.74
N VAL A 279 19.98 -7.39 12.36
CA VAL A 279 20.88 -8.44 11.86
C VAL A 279 21.61 -7.96 10.61
N PHE A 280 20.88 -7.40 9.64
CA PHE A 280 21.49 -6.85 8.43
C PHE A 280 22.49 -5.71 8.73
N ALA A 281 22.09 -4.74 9.55
CA ALA A 281 22.93 -3.61 9.96
C ALA A 281 24.18 -4.08 10.73
N SER A 282 24.08 -5.14 11.54
CA SER A 282 25.20 -5.66 12.33
C SER A 282 26.36 -6.16 11.46
N VAL A 283 26.09 -6.55 10.21
CA VAL A 283 27.13 -6.91 9.24
C VAL A 283 28.04 -5.71 8.94
N PHE A 284 27.47 -4.51 8.76
CA PHE A 284 28.27 -3.30 8.51
C PHE A 284 29.13 -2.92 9.71
N LEU A 285 28.59 -3.08 10.93
CA LEU A 285 29.35 -2.86 12.15
C LEU A 285 30.50 -3.87 12.27
N LEU A 286 30.23 -5.16 12.01
CA LEU A 286 31.24 -6.21 12.04
C LEU A 286 32.34 -5.99 10.99
N VAL A 287 31.98 -5.63 9.75
CA VAL A 287 32.93 -5.28 8.70
C VAL A 287 33.77 -4.06 9.11
N GLY A 288 33.14 -3.02 9.67
CA GLY A 288 33.85 -1.85 10.19
C GLY A 288 34.86 -2.19 11.29
N ILE A 289 34.46 -3.06 12.24
CA ILE A 289 35.34 -3.58 13.30
C ILE A 289 36.50 -4.40 12.73
N VAL A 290 36.24 -5.31 11.78
CA VAL A 290 37.28 -6.14 11.16
C VAL A 290 38.29 -5.26 10.42
N ILE A 291 37.83 -4.31 9.60
CA ILE A 291 38.70 -3.38 8.89
C ILE A 291 39.53 -2.56 9.89
N PHE A 292 38.89 -2.04 10.94
CA PHE A 292 39.57 -1.31 12.02
C PHE A 292 40.70 -2.13 12.67
N LEU A 293 40.43 -3.39 13.01
CA LEU A 293 41.43 -4.29 13.59
C LEU A 293 42.58 -4.62 12.62
N LEU A 294 42.29 -4.75 11.32
CA LEU A 294 43.32 -4.94 10.29
C LEU A 294 44.24 -3.72 10.18
N PHE A 295 43.70 -2.50 10.26
CA PHE A 295 44.51 -1.28 10.31
C PHE A 295 45.42 -1.25 11.54
N ILE A 296 44.90 -1.60 12.72
CA ILE A 296 45.72 -1.70 13.95
C ILE A 296 46.84 -2.73 13.77
N ALA A 297 46.52 -3.91 13.24
CA ALA A 297 47.51 -4.97 13.00
C ALA A 297 48.59 -4.56 11.99
N ALA A 298 48.25 -3.69 11.03
CA ALA A 298 49.18 -3.07 10.10
C ALA A 298 49.96 -1.88 10.68
N GLY A 299 49.83 -1.60 11.98
CA GLY A 299 50.52 -0.50 12.67
C GLY A 299 49.90 0.89 12.42
N GLN A 300 48.69 0.95 11.86
CA GLN A 300 47.96 2.19 11.56
C GLN A 300 46.79 2.39 12.53
N LEU A 301 46.81 3.44 13.34
CA LEU A 301 45.69 3.79 14.22
C LEU A 301 44.72 4.72 13.49
N THR A 302 43.58 4.19 13.00
CA THR A 302 42.52 4.99 12.38
C THR A 302 41.15 4.55 12.85
N LEU A 303 40.34 5.46 13.41
CA LEU A 303 38.97 5.19 13.86
C LEU A 303 37.94 5.24 12.73
N ILE A 304 38.35 5.69 11.54
CA ILE A 304 37.45 6.02 10.43
C ILE A 304 36.60 4.83 9.96
N PRO A 305 37.14 3.60 9.79
CA PRO A 305 36.34 2.44 9.38
C PRO A 305 35.30 2.03 10.43
N LEU A 306 35.62 2.19 11.71
CA LEU A 306 34.71 1.91 12.82
C LEU A 306 33.57 2.92 12.86
N LEU A 307 33.89 4.22 12.74
CA LEU A 307 32.89 5.30 12.67
C LEU A 307 31.93 5.10 11.49
N LEU A 308 32.45 4.69 10.33
CA LEU A 308 31.61 4.39 9.16
C LEU A 308 30.65 3.21 9.44
N GLY A 309 31.14 2.13 10.05
CA GLY A 309 30.31 0.99 10.46
C GLY A 309 29.23 1.37 11.48
N VAL A 310 29.58 2.17 12.50
CA VAL A 310 28.66 2.68 13.52
C VAL A 310 27.62 3.62 12.90
N SER A 311 28.02 4.48 11.96
CA SER A 311 27.13 5.42 11.28
C SER A 311 26.05 4.71 10.46
N VAL A 312 26.44 3.74 9.62
CA VAL A 312 25.47 2.95 8.82
C VAL A 312 24.55 2.15 9.74
N PHE A 313 25.11 1.51 10.77
CA PHE A 313 24.35 0.75 11.75
C PHE A 313 23.32 1.64 12.47
N GLY A 314 23.75 2.78 12.99
CA GLY A 314 22.93 3.73 13.73
C GLY A 314 21.82 4.35 12.88
N ALA A 315 22.09 4.68 11.62
CA ALA A 315 21.09 5.23 10.69
C ALA A 315 19.98 4.22 10.39
N LEU A 316 20.34 2.98 10.05
CA LEU A 316 19.38 1.89 9.78
C LEU A 316 18.58 1.55 11.02
N LEU A 317 19.23 1.48 12.19
CA LEU A 317 18.58 1.19 13.46
C LEU A 317 17.60 2.30 13.86
N SER A 318 17.97 3.56 13.66
CA SER A 318 17.10 4.71 13.95
C SER A 318 15.84 4.68 13.09
N HIS A 319 15.99 4.41 11.79
CA HIS A 319 14.86 4.30 10.86
C HIS A 319 13.93 3.13 11.21
N ALA A 320 14.49 1.94 11.48
CA ALA A 320 13.70 0.78 11.86
C ALA A 320 13.02 0.95 13.22
N SER A 321 13.69 1.59 14.18
CA SER A 321 13.14 1.87 15.51
C SER A 321 11.99 2.87 15.44
N LYS A 322 12.10 3.89 14.59
CA LYS A 322 11.01 4.84 14.30
C LYS A 322 9.74 4.13 13.84
N GLN A 323 9.85 3.14 12.96
CA GLN A 323 8.71 2.36 12.46
C GLN A 323 8.03 1.50 13.53
N CYS A 324 8.76 1.14 14.59
CA CYS A 324 8.26 0.34 15.70
C CYS A 324 7.68 1.16 16.85
N ASP A 325 7.82 2.48 16.80
CA ASP A 325 7.46 3.34 17.91
C ASP A 325 5.94 3.37 18.10
N ARG A 326 5.49 2.86 19.24
CA ARG A 326 4.06 2.70 19.55
C ARG A 326 3.29 4.01 19.43
N LEU A 327 3.90 5.14 19.82
CA LEU A 327 3.25 6.44 19.78
C LEU A 327 3.11 6.98 18.34
N LEU A 328 4.10 6.70 17.49
CA LEU A 328 4.03 7.07 16.07
C LEU A 328 3.04 6.21 15.29
N VAL A 329 2.93 4.95 15.68
CA VAL A 329 1.97 4.01 15.11
C VAL A 329 0.54 4.34 15.53
N SER A 330 0.31 4.77 16.77
CA SER A 330 -1.02 5.16 17.25
C SER A 330 -1.47 6.50 16.68
N TYR A 331 -0.56 7.45 16.49
CA TYR A 331 -0.86 8.77 15.93
C TYR A 331 -0.03 9.02 14.66
N PRO A 332 -0.39 8.37 13.53
CA PRO A 332 0.34 8.51 12.28
C PRO A 332 0.24 9.93 11.71
N ARG A 333 1.26 10.32 10.94
CA ARG A 333 1.25 11.60 10.18
C ARG A 333 0.35 11.51 8.97
N MET A 334 0.44 10.36 8.31
CA MET A 334 -0.22 10.06 7.05
C MET A 334 -1.33 9.08 7.36
N MET A 335 -2.55 9.42 6.97
CA MET A 335 -3.64 8.46 6.98
C MET A 335 -3.83 7.87 5.60
N PRO A 336 -4.15 6.56 5.51
CA PRO A 336 -4.69 6.03 4.28
C PRO A 336 -5.99 6.80 4.00
N GLY A 337 -5.98 7.64 2.97
CA GLY A 337 -7.16 8.28 2.40
C GLY A 337 -7.57 7.55 1.12
N GLY A 338 -8.70 7.96 0.53
CA GLY A 338 -9.26 7.30 -0.66
C GLY A 338 -8.26 7.18 -1.81
N GLU A 339 -7.76 8.32 -2.31
CA GLU A 339 -6.90 8.38 -3.51
C GLU A 339 -5.40 8.50 -3.16
N GLU A 340 -5.05 9.23 -2.11
CA GLU A 340 -3.67 9.39 -1.64
C GLU A 340 -3.57 9.31 -0.11
N PRO A 341 -2.41 8.91 0.43
CA PRO A 341 -2.15 9.06 1.84
C PRO A 341 -2.24 10.55 2.20
N ARG A 342 -3.27 10.93 2.96
CA ARG A 342 -3.51 12.30 3.38
C ARG A 342 -2.61 12.63 4.56
N GLU A 343 -1.85 13.72 4.43
CA GLU A 343 -1.12 14.28 5.57
C GLU A 343 -2.11 14.96 6.52
N LEU A 344 -2.05 14.57 7.81
CA LEU A 344 -2.82 15.21 8.87
C LEU A 344 -2.12 16.47 9.34
N SER A 345 -2.83 17.59 9.32
CA SER A 345 -2.43 18.81 10.01
C SER A 345 -3.00 18.84 11.44
N TRP A 346 -2.53 19.78 12.26
CA TRP A 346 -3.06 20.01 13.61
C TRP A 346 -4.55 20.39 13.59
N GLU A 347 -5.03 21.00 12.51
CA GLU A 347 -6.45 21.37 12.29
C GLU A 347 -7.35 20.15 12.09
N ASP A 348 -6.81 19.10 11.48
CA ASP A 348 -7.55 17.89 11.14
C ASP A 348 -7.69 16.94 12.33
N VAL A 349 -6.94 17.17 13.41
CA VAL A 349 -6.89 16.31 14.58
C VAL A 349 -7.99 16.69 15.57
N ASP A 350 -8.67 15.68 16.09
CA ASP A 350 -9.68 15.85 17.14
C ASP A 350 -9.09 16.43 18.42
N ALA A 351 -9.82 17.33 19.06
CA ALA A 351 -9.41 18.02 20.27
C ALA A 351 -8.87 17.09 21.38
N PRO A 352 -9.50 15.92 21.70
CA PRO A 352 -8.99 15.04 22.75
C PRO A 352 -7.68 14.34 22.38
N SER A 353 -7.42 14.08 21.10
CA SER A 353 -6.20 13.40 20.65
C SER A 353 -5.05 14.34 20.30
N LEU A 354 -5.32 15.65 20.20
CA LEU A 354 -4.37 16.68 19.82
C LEU A 354 -3.08 16.70 20.66
N PRO A 355 -3.11 16.59 22.02
CA PRO A 355 -1.89 16.55 22.82
C PRO A 355 -1.02 15.33 22.49
N ALA A 356 -1.63 14.14 22.38
CA ALA A 356 -0.92 12.90 22.10
C ALA A 356 -0.36 12.87 20.67
N TRP A 357 -1.07 13.48 19.71
CA TRP A 357 -0.56 13.68 18.35
C TRP A 357 0.63 14.63 18.32
N CYS A 358 0.61 15.75 19.07
CA CYS A 358 1.77 16.63 19.21
C CYS A 358 2.98 15.90 19.83
N ASP A 359 2.76 15.06 20.85
CA ASP A 359 3.82 14.23 21.44
C ASP A 359 4.39 13.23 20.41
N ALA A 360 3.54 12.67 19.54
CA ALA A 360 3.99 11.83 18.44
C ALA A 360 4.85 12.63 17.44
N ARG A 361 4.46 13.86 17.06
CA ARG A 361 5.26 14.73 16.18
C ARG A 361 6.62 15.05 16.80
N ARG A 362 6.64 15.37 18.10
CA ARG A 362 7.88 15.58 18.86
C ARG A 362 8.76 14.33 18.80
N ARG A 363 8.21 13.15 19.06
CA ARG A 363 8.94 11.89 19.06
C ARG A 363 9.47 11.52 17.67
N GLU A 364 8.70 11.78 16.62
CA GLU A 364 9.17 11.62 15.23
C GLU A 364 10.37 12.51 14.93
N ARG A 365 10.34 13.78 15.36
CA ARG A 365 11.48 14.69 15.17
C ARG A 365 12.74 14.22 15.89
N HIS A 366 12.62 13.57 17.06
CA HIS A 366 13.77 12.98 17.75
C HIS A 366 14.36 11.79 16.99
N TRP A 367 13.53 10.92 16.43
CA TRP A 367 14.00 9.83 15.57
C TRP A 367 14.64 10.33 14.28
N ASN A 368 14.07 11.35 13.65
CA ASN A 368 14.66 11.99 12.47
C ASN A 368 16.00 12.63 12.82
N LEU A 369 16.11 13.29 13.98
CA LEU A 369 17.37 13.86 14.45
C LEU A 369 18.42 12.77 14.66
N ALA A 370 18.07 11.65 15.30
CA ALA A 370 19.00 10.53 15.46
C ALA A 370 19.51 10.02 14.10
N ALA A 371 18.63 9.85 13.12
CA ALA A 371 19.01 9.45 11.77
C ALA A 371 19.93 10.47 11.07
N ILE A 372 19.65 11.77 11.21
CA ILE A 372 20.48 12.85 10.64
C ILE A 372 21.88 12.84 11.26
N VAL A 373 22.01 12.65 12.57
CA VAL A 373 23.32 12.61 13.25
C VAL A 373 24.19 11.50 12.68
N PHE A 374 23.65 10.29 12.53
CA PHE A 374 24.37 9.17 11.93
C PHE A 374 24.66 9.39 10.43
N LEU A 375 23.79 10.09 9.70
CA LEU A 375 24.04 10.44 8.30
C LEU A 375 25.18 11.46 8.17
N VAL A 376 25.20 12.50 9.02
CA VAL A 376 26.29 13.47 9.07
C VAL A 376 27.60 12.77 9.43
N GLU A 377 27.60 11.89 10.42
CA GLU A 377 28.77 11.10 10.79
C GLU A 377 29.26 10.22 9.61
N PHE A 378 28.35 9.56 8.88
CA PHE A 378 28.67 8.80 7.68
C PHE A 378 29.33 9.68 6.61
N VAL A 379 28.77 10.85 6.31
CA VAL A 379 29.33 11.78 5.31
C VAL A 379 30.72 12.26 5.73
N VAL A 380 30.90 12.64 6.99
CA VAL A 380 32.21 13.07 7.50
C VAL A 380 33.21 11.93 7.49
N ALA A 381 32.81 10.70 7.82
CA ALA A 381 33.67 9.53 7.74
C ALA A 381 34.13 9.26 6.30
N VAL A 382 33.23 9.34 5.31
CA VAL A 382 33.58 9.19 3.90
C VAL A 382 34.55 10.29 3.45
N LEU A 383 34.30 11.55 3.80
CA LEU A 383 35.21 12.67 3.50
C LEU A 383 36.57 12.48 4.17
N ALA A 384 36.61 11.96 5.39
CA ALA A 384 37.84 11.64 6.10
C ALA A 384 38.64 10.53 5.42
N ILE A 385 37.98 9.51 4.84
CA ILE A 385 38.65 8.49 4.01
C ILE A 385 39.31 9.15 2.80
N PHE A 386 38.57 9.99 2.05
CA PHE A 386 39.13 10.68 0.89
C PHE A 386 40.30 11.59 1.26
N ALA A 387 40.17 12.37 2.34
CA ALA A 387 41.23 13.23 2.83
C ALA A 387 42.47 12.41 3.26
N SER A 388 42.29 11.29 3.97
CA SER A 388 43.37 10.40 4.38
C SER A 388 44.12 9.80 3.18
N VAL A 389 43.38 9.36 2.15
CA VAL A 389 43.98 8.83 0.90
C VAL A 389 44.79 9.90 0.17
N MET A 390 44.23 11.10 0.01
CA MET A 390 44.93 12.22 -0.65
C MET A 390 46.17 12.66 0.13
N LEU A 391 46.06 12.80 1.45
CA LEU A 391 47.19 13.20 2.30
C LEU A 391 48.32 12.17 2.26
N ASN A 392 48.00 10.87 2.30
CA ASN A 392 49.00 9.81 2.15
C ASN A 392 49.67 9.85 0.77
N GLN A 393 48.92 10.04 -0.31
CA GLN A 393 49.50 10.18 -1.66
C GLN A 393 50.47 11.37 -1.74
N THR A 394 50.10 12.53 -1.18
CA THR A 394 50.97 13.72 -1.20
C THR A 394 52.26 13.55 -0.40
N ALA A 395 52.21 12.86 0.76
CA ALA A 395 53.38 12.61 1.60
C ALA A 395 54.40 11.66 0.92
N PHE A 396 53.90 10.65 0.19
CA PHE A 396 54.74 9.75 -0.61
C PHE A 396 55.34 10.46 -1.83
N SER A 397 54.59 11.34 -2.50
CA SER A 397 55.11 12.15 -3.62
C SER A 397 56.16 13.17 -3.20
N ALA A 398 56.15 13.63 -1.93
CA ALA A 398 57.10 14.61 -1.40
C ALA A 398 58.43 14.00 -0.91
N GLY A 399 58.64 12.68 -1.05
CA GLY A 399 59.91 12.01 -0.71
C GLY A 399 60.21 11.90 0.79
N SER A 400 59.18 11.98 1.65
CA SER A 400 59.34 11.84 3.10
C SER A 400 59.80 10.43 3.51
N SER A 401 60.56 10.33 4.61
CA SER A 401 60.97 9.04 5.16
C SER A 401 59.74 8.22 5.58
N SER A 402 59.80 6.89 5.53
CA SER A 402 58.66 6.04 5.89
C SER A 402 58.15 6.30 7.31
N GLN A 403 59.05 6.64 8.24
CA GLN A 403 58.72 6.92 9.63
C GLN A 403 58.02 8.27 9.81
N ASP A 404 58.44 9.31 9.08
CA ASP A 404 57.80 10.64 9.10
C ASP A 404 56.41 10.62 8.41
N ALA A 405 56.27 9.82 7.35
CA ALA A 405 54.99 9.61 6.69
C ALA A 405 53.98 8.90 7.62
N HIS A 406 54.43 7.94 8.43
CA HIS A 406 53.59 7.22 9.39
C HIS A 406 53.10 8.11 10.53
N THR A 407 53.96 8.93 11.14
CA THR A 407 53.56 9.87 12.20
C THR A 407 52.63 10.96 11.67
N HIS A 408 52.90 11.48 10.47
CA HIS A 408 52.03 12.46 9.82
C HIS A 408 50.63 11.91 9.55
N ALA A 409 50.51 10.68 9.03
CA ALA A 409 49.23 10.03 8.79
C ALA A 409 48.42 9.80 10.08
N LEU A 410 49.09 9.43 11.18
CA LEU A 410 48.43 9.18 12.47
C LEU A 410 47.86 10.46 13.09
N ILE A 411 48.59 11.58 13.01
CA ILE A 411 48.11 12.88 13.48
C ILE A 411 46.88 13.33 12.69
N TRP A 412 46.93 13.29 11.35
CA TRP A 412 45.81 13.71 10.51
C TRP A 412 44.58 12.81 10.65
N ASN A 413 44.76 11.49 10.74
CA ASN A 413 43.64 10.57 10.97
C ASN A 413 42.96 10.84 12.34
N SER A 414 43.75 11.21 13.36
CA SER A 414 43.22 11.57 14.68
C SER A 414 42.45 12.89 14.64
N VAL A 415 42.96 13.90 13.94
CA VAL A 415 42.28 15.18 13.72
C VAL A 415 40.96 14.98 12.97
N LEU A 416 40.97 14.18 11.90
CA LEU A 416 39.76 13.87 11.12
C LEU A 416 38.69 13.14 11.97
N ALA A 417 39.10 12.20 12.83
CA ALA A 417 38.18 11.54 13.75
C ALA A 417 37.56 12.51 14.77
N LEU A 418 38.35 13.44 15.33
CA LEU A 418 37.84 14.47 16.23
C LEU A 418 36.86 15.42 15.53
N VAL A 419 37.11 15.78 14.28
CA VAL A 419 36.19 16.59 13.46
C VAL A 419 34.85 15.86 13.26
N ALA A 420 34.87 14.55 13.00
CA ALA A 420 33.65 13.74 12.89
C ALA A 420 32.82 13.76 14.18
N ILE A 421 33.48 13.53 15.32
CA ILE A 421 32.81 13.55 16.64
C ILE A 421 32.24 14.94 16.94
N ALA A 422 33.01 16.01 16.69
CA ALA A 422 32.57 17.38 16.90
C ALA A 422 31.36 17.75 16.02
N ALA A 423 31.37 17.34 14.75
CA ALA A 423 30.25 17.56 13.82
C ALA A 423 28.98 16.83 14.30
N ALA A 424 29.11 15.59 14.79
CA ALA A 424 27.99 14.85 15.35
C ALA A 424 27.40 15.54 16.60
N LEU A 425 28.25 15.97 17.53
CA LEU A 425 27.82 16.68 18.75
C LEU A 425 27.15 18.03 18.43
N ALA A 426 27.71 18.80 17.50
CA ALA A 426 27.11 20.06 17.03
C ALA A 426 25.72 19.82 16.41
N THR A 427 25.59 18.77 15.59
CA THR A 427 24.31 18.36 14.97
C THR A 427 23.27 18.00 16.04
N VAL A 428 23.66 17.28 17.09
CA VAL A 428 22.78 16.97 18.23
C VAL A 428 22.33 18.25 18.94
N ALA A 429 23.23 19.17 19.23
CA ALA A 429 22.92 20.41 19.95
C ALA A 429 21.94 21.30 19.15
N ILE A 430 22.26 21.58 17.88
CA ILE A 430 21.44 22.39 16.97
C ILE A 430 20.08 21.72 16.76
N GLY A 431 20.08 20.41 16.50
CA GLY A 431 18.85 19.64 16.31
C GLY A 431 17.95 19.63 17.54
N ARG A 432 18.50 19.51 18.75
CA ARG A 432 17.72 19.58 20.00
C ARG A 432 17.08 20.96 20.19
N LEU A 433 17.78 22.04 19.87
CA LEU A 433 17.23 23.39 19.92
C LEU A 433 16.10 23.57 18.90
N TRP A 434 16.32 23.12 17.65
CA TRP A 434 15.33 23.19 16.59
C TRP A 434 14.08 22.38 16.89
N THR A 435 14.24 21.15 17.39
CA THR A 435 13.10 20.29 17.76
C THR A 435 12.27 20.88 18.90
N ARG A 436 12.91 21.50 19.91
CA ARG A 436 12.21 22.24 20.98
C ARG A 436 11.43 23.43 20.42
N LYS A 437 12.06 24.27 19.60
CA LYS A 437 11.42 25.43 18.98
C LYS A 437 10.20 25.03 18.13
N LYS A 438 10.35 23.99 17.31
CA LYS A 438 9.26 23.49 16.47
C LYS A 438 8.15 22.83 17.28
N ASP A 439 8.45 22.24 18.42
CA ASP A 439 7.44 21.66 19.32
C ASP A 439 6.64 22.78 20.01
N SER A 440 7.29 23.83 20.50
CA SER A 440 6.60 24.99 21.07
C SER A 440 5.73 25.72 20.03
N GLU A 441 6.23 25.90 18.79
CA GLU A 441 5.44 26.48 17.69
C GLU A 441 4.17 25.66 17.42
N LEU A 442 4.30 24.34 17.32
CA LEU A 442 3.18 23.44 17.05
C LEU A 442 2.15 23.45 18.18
N ARG A 443 2.60 23.39 19.44
CA ARG A 443 1.70 23.41 20.62
C ARG A 443 0.98 24.74 20.75
N HIS A 444 1.65 25.85 20.44
CA HIS A 444 1.03 27.17 20.40
C HIS A 444 -0.04 27.26 19.29
N GLN A 445 0.26 26.78 18.08
CA GLN A 445 -0.73 26.72 16.98
C GLN A 445 -1.93 25.85 17.34
N ALA A 446 -1.69 24.72 18.01
CA ALA A 446 -2.74 23.84 18.53
C ALA A 446 -3.53 24.46 19.70
N GLY A 447 -3.07 25.57 20.29
CA GLY A 447 -3.68 26.21 21.46
C GLY A 447 -3.59 25.37 22.74
N LEU A 448 -2.51 24.61 22.89
CA LEU A 448 -2.21 23.78 24.06
C LEU A 448 -1.34 24.51 25.11
N VAL A 449 -0.90 25.74 24.82
CA VAL A 449 -0.02 26.58 25.65
C VAL A 449 -0.57 28.00 25.66
#